data_AF-A0A931V304-F1
#
_entry.id   AF-A0A931V304-F1
#
_cell.length_a   1.000
_cell.length_b   1.000
_cell.length_c   1.000
_cell.angle_alpha   90.00
_cell.angle_beta   90.00
_cell.angle_gamma   90.00
#
_symmetry.space_group_name_H-M   'P 1'
#
loop_
_entity.id
_entity.type
_entity.pdbx_description
1 polymer ?
#
loop_
_entity_poly.entity_id
_entity_poly.type
_entity_poly.pdbx_seq_one_letter_code
_entity_poly.pdbx_strand_id
1 'polypeptide(L)'
;MRVAAVAVAAAVLVSTSGVEAREKTVSYALPIVAVDAALAATTVTSLATVHLTKEWALTTLSLALYSVGAPIVHLAHERPGAALASLGLHTVLPTASAYLLLRQGVCLDDRTGADEICTSSIYGGLLLGMAVATTIDALALAHEAERPARTAPASAPGPAPAPAPWETVTPVGWISPGAGFVGLSGAF
;
A
#
# COMPACT_ATOMS: atom_id res chain seq x y z
N MET A 1 6.40 -21.57 16.80
CA MET A 1 5.14 -21.24 16.10
C MET A 1 4.31 -20.13 16.75
N ARG A 2 4.38 -19.87 18.07
CA ARG A 2 3.61 -18.79 18.72
C ARG A 2 4.06 -17.36 18.35
N VAL A 3 5.31 -17.18 17.90
CA VAL A 3 5.88 -15.85 17.58
C VAL A 3 5.27 -15.25 16.30
N ALA A 4 4.93 -16.07 15.31
CA ALA A 4 4.32 -15.61 14.06
C ALA A 4 2.91 -15.02 14.26
N ALA A 5 2.15 -15.52 15.25
CA ALA A 5 0.79 -15.05 15.52
C ALA A 5 0.76 -13.63 16.14
N VAL A 6 1.81 -13.22 16.86
CA VAL A 6 1.86 -11.93 17.54
C VAL A 6 2.15 -10.78 16.56
N ALA A 7 3.00 -11.00 15.56
CA ALA A 7 3.32 -9.99 14.55
C ALA A 7 2.11 -9.61 13.70
N VAL A 8 1.28 -10.60 13.34
CA VAL A 8 0.04 -10.37 12.57
C VAL A 8 -0.99 -9.57 13.37
N ALA A 9 -1.10 -9.81 14.68
CA ALA A 9 -2.06 -9.11 15.54
C ALA A 9 -1.73 -7.61 15.73
N ALA A 10 -0.44 -7.24 15.79
CA ALA A 10 -0.03 -5.85 15.95
C ALA A 10 -0.33 -4.99 14.71
N ALA A 11 -0.19 -5.56 13.50
CA ALA A 11 -0.50 -4.88 12.24
C ALA A 11 -2.00 -4.56 12.11
N VAL A 12 -2.88 -5.38 12.70
CA VAL A 12 -4.34 -5.18 12.62
C VAL A 12 -4.83 -4.06 13.54
N LEU A 13 -4.13 -3.75 14.64
CA LEU A 13 -4.59 -2.79 15.65
C LEU A 13 -4.28 -1.31 15.33
N VAL A 14 -3.34 -1.02 14.42
CA VAL A 14 -2.93 0.37 14.12
C VAL A 14 -3.91 1.09 13.17
N SER A 15 -4.89 0.39 12.59
CA SER A 15 -5.72 0.90 11.50
C SER A 15 -6.91 1.79 11.92
N THR A 16 -7.22 1.98 13.20
CA THR A 16 -8.56 2.49 13.61
C THR A 16 -8.61 3.89 14.26
N SER A 17 -7.51 4.62 14.43
CA SER A 17 -7.54 5.89 15.17
C SER A 17 -7.24 7.13 14.31
N GLY A 18 -8.27 7.89 13.93
CA GLY A 18 -8.13 9.32 13.61
C GLY A 18 -8.94 9.81 12.41
N VAL A 19 -10.23 10.11 12.61
CA VAL A 19 -11.09 10.81 11.66
C VAL A 19 -11.20 12.28 12.10
N GLU A 20 -10.21 13.09 11.74
CA GLU A 20 -10.37 14.55 11.66
C GLU A 20 -10.24 14.96 10.18
N ALA A 21 -10.87 16.06 9.79
CA ALA A 21 -11.08 16.52 8.42
C ALA A 21 -9.78 16.87 7.65
N ARG A 22 -8.89 15.89 7.45
CA ARG A 22 -7.74 15.96 6.57
C ARG A 22 -8.18 15.68 5.14
N GLU A 23 -7.50 16.34 4.21
CA GLU A 23 -7.40 15.94 2.82
C GLU A 23 -7.40 14.41 2.72
N LYS A 24 -8.34 13.89 1.95
CA LYS A 24 -8.64 12.45 1.93
C LYS A 24 -7.39 11.75 1.38
N THR A 25 -6.73 10.96 2.21
CA THR A 25 -5.52 10.22 1.84
C THR A 25 -5.85 8.76 1.67
N VAL A 26 -5.41 8.14 0.58
CA VAL A 26 -5.55 6.70 0.39
C VAL A 26 -4.29 6.03 0.94
N SER A 27 -4.46 5.10 1.87
CA SER A 27 -3.35 4.30 2.42
C SER A 27 -3.26 2.96 1.70
N TYR A 28 -2.04 2.55 1.38
CA TYR A 28 -1.69 1.23 0.84
C TYR A 28 -0.68 0.52 1.75
N ALA A 29 -0.70 0.84 3.04
CA ALA A 29 0.12 0.20 4.06
C ALA A 29 -0.09 -1.33 4.11
N LEU A 30 -1.33 -1.78 3.89
CA LEU A 30 -1.68 -3.21 3.97
C LEU A 30 -0.92 -4.06 2.93
N PRO A 31 -0.87 -3.70 1.63
CA PRO A 31 0.01 -4.33 0.65
C PRO A 31 1.48 -4.43 1.08
N ILE A 32 2.05 -3.36 1.64
CA ILE A 32 3.46 -3.34 2.10
C ILE A 32 3.66 -4.35 3.23
N VAL A 33 2.84 -4.27 4.28
CA VAL A 33 2.94 -5.18 5.43
C VAL A 33 2.76 -6.64 5.00
N ALA A 34 1.86 -6.93 4.06
CA ALA A 34 1.64 -8.29 3.57
C ALA A 34 2.86 -8.84 2.81
N VAL A 35 3.45 -8.04 1.91
CA VAL A 35 4.65 -8.42 1.15
C VAL A 35 5.84 -8.62 2.08
N ASP A 36 6.07 -7.68 3.00
CA ASP A 36 7.19 -7.74 3.93
C ASP A 36 7.06 -8.90 4.92
N ALA A 37 5.85 -9.18 5.43
CA ALA A 37 5.64 -10.31 6.32
C ALA A 37 5.94 -11.65 5.62
N ALA A 38 5.55 -11.80 4.35
CA ALA A 38 5.86 -12.99 3.56
C ALA A 38 7.37 -13.16 3.33
N LEU A 39 8.06 -12.06 3.01
CA LEU A 39 9.51 -12.07 2.78
C LEU A 39 10.28 -12.28 4.08
N ALA A 40 9.89 -11.65 5.18
CA ALA A 40 10.47 -11.86 6.50
C ALA A 40 10.29 -13.31 6.97
N ALA A 41 9.12 -13.92 6.75
CA ALA A 41 8.91 -15.34 7.02
C ALA A 41 9.83 -16.24 6.18
N THR A 42 10.08 -15.87 4.93
CA THR A 42 11.05 -16.55 4.06
C THR A 42 12.48 -16.42 4.60
N THR A 43 12.87 -15.24 5.08
CA THR A 43 14.17 -15.02 5.74
C THR A 43 14.29 -15.82 7.04
N VAL A 44 13.26 -15.87 7.88
CA VAL A 44 13.28 -16.73 9.08
C VAL A 44 13.49 -18.20 8.71
N THR A 45 12.84 -18.65 7.63
CA THR A 45 12.98 -20.03 7.14
C THR A 45 14.40 -20.27 6.60
N SER A 46 14.97 -19.33 5.86
CA SER A 46 16.35 -19.44 5.33
C SER A 46 17.41 -19.41 6.45
N LEU A 47 17.20 -18.62 7.49
CA LEU A 47 18.08 -18.61 8.67
C LEU A 47 18.08 -19.96 9.39
N ALA A 48 16.92 -20.62 9.49
CA ALA A 48 16.82 -21.97 10.04
C ALA A 48 17.54 -23.01 9.16
N THR A 49 17.51 -22.87 7.83
CA THR A 49 18.21 -23.81 6.93
C THR A 49 19.72 -23.60 6.92
N VAL A 50 20.22 -22.36 7.06
CA VAL A 50 21.68 -22.10 7.13
C VAL A 50 22.34 -22.79 8.30
N HIS A 51 21.64 -22.95 9.44
CA HIS A 51 22.16 -23.75 10.54
C HIS A 51 22.39 -25.22 10.18
N LEU A 52 21.62 -25.76 9.23
CA LEU A 52 21.72 -27.15 8.79
C LEU A 52 22.71 -27.31 7.63
N THR A 53 22.74 -26.37 6.70
CA THR A 53 23.50 -26.50 5.44
C THR A 53 24.80 -25.71 5.41
N LYS A 54 24.97 -24.71 6.29
CA LYS A 54 26.07 -23.72 6.28
C LYS A 54 26.14 -22.88 4.98
N GLU A 55 25.04 -22.83 4.21
CA GLU A 55 24.97 -22.12 2.92
C GLU A 55 24.48 -20.68 3.08
N TRP A 56 25.40 -19.75 3.34
CA TRP A 56 25.09 -18.33 3.55
C TRP A 56 24.41 -17.65 2.36
N ALA A 57 24.56 -18.19 1.15
CA ALA A 57 23.97 -17.67 -0.07
C ALA A 57 22.43 -17.54 0.00
N LEU A 58 21.76 -18.51 0.63
CA LEU A 58 20.30 -18.49 0.77
C LEU A 58 19.81 -17.38 1.71
N THR A 59 20.54 -17.13 2.80
CA THR A 59 20.22 -16.04 3.72
C THR A 59 20.42 -14.70 3.04
N THR A 60 21.56 -14.49 2.37
CA THR A 60 21.85 -13.24 1.65
C THR A 60 20.81 -12.97 0.56
N LEU A 61 20.43 -13.98 -0.22
CA LEU A 61 19.39 -13.84 -1.23
C LEU A 61 18.04 -13.48 -0.60
N SER A 62 17.65 -14.14 0.49
CA SER A 62 16.38 -13.84 1.16
C SER A 62 16.35 -12.44 1.76
N LEU A 63 17.48 -11.95 2.29
CA LEU A 63 17.59 -10.60 2.85
C LEU A 63 17.57 -9.53 1.75
N ALA A 64 18.20 -9.82 0.60
CA ALA A 64 18.12 -8.97 -0.58
C ALA A 64 16.69 -8.88 -1.11
N LEU A 65 15.96 -10.01 -1.18
CA LEU A 65 14.56 -10.05 -1.59
C LEU A 65 13.67 -9.26 -0.62
N TYR A 66 13.86 -9.42 0.69
CA TYR A 66 13.17 -8.61 1.70
C TYR A 66 13.41 -7.11 1.47
N SER A 67 14.66 -6.70 1.21
CA SER A 67 15.03 -5.30 1.04
C SER A 67 14.35 -4.63 -0.16
N VAL A 68 13.97 -5.39 -1.19
CA VAL A 68 13.30 -4.86 -2.40
C VAL A 68 11.79 -5.02 -2.41
N GLY A 69 11.20 -5.74 -1.45
CA GLY A 69 9.76 -6.01 -1.36
C GLY A 69 8.92 -4.72 -1.35
N ALA A 70 9.01 -3.95 -0.28
CA ALA A 70 8.29 -2.68 -0.14
C ALA A 70 8.66 -1.61 -1.21
N PRO A 71 9.93 -1.44 -1.63
CA PRO A 71 10.27 -0.54 -2.73
C PRO A 71 9.52 -0.81 -4.03
N ILE A 72 9.28 -2.08 -4.39
CA ILE A 72 8.49 -2.44 -5.58
C ILE A 72 7.05 -1.94 -5.44
N VAL A 73 6.46 -2.03 -4.25
CA VAL A 73 5.11 -1.52 -3.98
C VAL A 73 5.06 0.00 -4.13
N HIS A 74 6.05 0.74 -3.63
CA HIS A 74 6.12 2.19 -3.83
C HIS A 74 6.33 2.60 -5.30
N LEU A 75 7.13 1.84 -6.05
CA LEU A 75 7.29 2.07 -7.49
C LEU A 75 5.98 1.83 -8.25
N ALA A 76 5.21 0.81 -7.86
CA ALA A 76 3.90 0.52 -8.46
C ALA A 76 2.89 1.65 -8.24
N HIS A 77 3.09 2.51 -7.23
CA HIS A 77 2.26 3.69 -6.99
C HIS A 77 2.93 5.01 -7.44
N GLU A 78 3.88 4.96 -8.39
CA GLU A 78 4.53 6.14 -8.98
C GLU A 78 5.32 7.01 -7.96
N ARG A 79 5.82 6.42 -6.87
CA ARG A 79 6.54 7.15 -5.80
C ARG A 79 8.01 6.73 -5.68
N PRO A 80 8.88 7.11 -6.63
CA PRO A 80 10.28 6.67 -6.65
C PRO A 80 11.08 7.17 -5.44
N GLY A 81 10.76 8.35 -4.91
CA GLY A 81 11.39 8.87 -3.70
C GLY A 81 11.07 8.03 -2.46
N ALA A 82 9.81 7.59 -2.31
CA ALA A 82 9.41 6.70 -1.23
C ALA A 82 10.02 5.31 -1.40
N ALA A 83 10.12 4.80 -2.64
CA ALA A 83 10.78 3.54 -2.94
C ALA A 83 12.26 3.54 -2.53
N LEU A 84 13.00 4.60 -2.84
CA LEU A 84 14.41 4.73 -2.46
C LEU A 84 14.58 4.84 -0.95
N ALA A 85 13.72 5.62 -0.28
CA ALA A 85 13.72 5.74 1.18
C ALA A 85 13.43 4.40 1.86
N SER A 86 12.41 3.67 1.37
CA SER A 86 12.05 2.33 1.83
C SER A 86 13.20 1.33 1.65
N LEU A 87 13.89 1.34 0.50
CA LEU A 87 15.05 0.48 0.25
C LEU A 87 16.17 0.75 1.25
N GLY A 88 16.46 2.02 1.50
CA GLY A 88 17.44 2.44 2.50
C GLY A 88 17.06 1.97 3.91
N LEU A 89 15.81 2.16 4.30
CA LEU A 89 15.26 1.77 5.59
C LEU A 89 15.37 0.25 5.82
N HIS A 90 14.96 -0.54 4.83
CA HIS A 90 14.96 -2.00 4.87
C HIS A 90 16.37 -2.62 4.79
N THR A 91 17.36 -1.86 4.32
CA THR A 91 18.76 -2.30 4.34
C THR A 91 19.46 -1.89 5.64
N VAL A 92 19.29 -0.63 6.05
CA VAL A 92 20.04 -0.03 7.17
C VAL A 92 19.50 -0.50 8.52
N LEU A 93 18.18 -0.52 8.74
CA LEU A 93 17.65 -0.85 10.08
C LEU A 93 17.88 -2.30 10.49
N PRO A 94 17.62 -3.33 9.66
CA PRO A 94 17.99 -4.70 9.99
C PRO A 94 19.49 -4.86 10.27
N THR A 95 20.35 -4.25 9.44
CA THR A 95 21.81 -4.33 9.61
C THR A 95 22.27 -3.64 10.90
N ALA A 96 21.76 -2.43 11.18
CA ALA A 96 22.12 -1.67 12.37
C ALA A 96 21.63 -2.35 13.66
N SER A 97 20.41 -2.88 13.67
CA SER A 97 19.87 -3.61 14.82
C SER A 97 20.61 -4.92 15.09
N ALA A 98 20.95 -5.68 14.05
CA ALA A 98 21.81 -6.86 14.15
C ALA A 98 23.17 -6.50 14.75
N TYR A 99 23.80 -5.42 14.27
CA TYR A 99 25.07 -4.93 14.80
C TYR A 99 24.97 -4.50 16.27
N LEU A 100 23.91 -3.78 16.65
CA LEU A 100 23.70 -3.31 18.02
C LEU A 100 23.48 -4.47 19.00
N LEU A 101 22.65 -5.47 18.64
CA LEU A 101 22.42 -6.63 19.50
C LEU A 101 23.68 -7.50 19.64
N LEU A 102 24.45 -7.65 18.56
CA LEU A 102 25.75 -8.32 18.61
C LEU A 102 26.71 -7.60 19.56
N ARG A 103 26.76 -6.26 19.51
CA ARG A 103 27.62 -5.44 20.39
C ARG A 103 27.24 -5.50 21.86
N GLN A 104 25.95 -5.66 22.17
CA GLN A 104 25.48 -5.77 23.55
C GLN A 104 25.80 -7.13 24.18
N GLY A 105 26.30 -8.10 23.41
CA GLY A 105 26.67 -9.42 23.93
C GLY A 105 25.49 -10.17 24.54
N VAL A 106 24.26 -9.86 24.12
CA VAL A 106 23.04 -10.53 24.57
C VAL A 106 22.97 -11.89 23.90
N CYS A 107 23.83 -12.81 24.33
CA CYS A 107 23.84 -14.19 23.88
C CYS A 107 22.78 -14.91 24.74
N LEU A 108 21.73 -15.42 24.10
CA LEU A 108 20.67 -16.15 24.77
C LEU A 108 21.21 -17.54 25.18
N ASP A 109 21.97 -17.56 26.28
CA ASP A 109 22.39 -18.70 27.12
C ASP A 109 22.56 -20.06 26.40
N ASP A 110 23.58 -20.18 25.54
CA ASP A 110 24.13 -21.48 25.17
C ASP A 110 25.05 -21.94 26.30
N ARG A 111 24.48 -22.74 27.22
CA ARG A 111 25.16 -23.27 28.43
C ARG A 111 26.29 -24.28 28.14
N THR A 112 26.85 -24.27 26.94
CA THR A 112 27.82 -25.26 26.46
C THR A 112 29.04 -24.60 25.82
N GLY A 113 29.86 -23.93 26.64
CA GLY A 113 31.31 -23.83 26.39
C GLY A 113 31.80 -22.92 25.24
N ALA A 114 32.21 -21.71 25.63
CA ALA A 114 33.35 -20.93 25.16
C ALA A 114 33.51 -20.45 23.69
N ASP A 115 32.89 -21.02 22.65
CA ASP A 115 33.15 -20.57 21.26
C ASP A 115 31.92 -20.45 20.34
N GLU A 116 30.69 -20.57 20.88
CA GLU A 116 29.49 -20.37 20.05
C GLU A 116 29.25 -18.89 19.76
N ILE A 117 29.54 -18.51 18.51
CA ILE A 117 29.15 -17.25 17.88
C ILE A 117 27.69 -16.96 18.24
N CYS A 118 27.43 -15.77 18.83
CA CYS A 118 26.11 -15.32 19.28
C CYS A 118 25.14 -15.05 18.11
N THR A 119 24.83 -16.12 17.40
CA THR A 119 24.04 -16.16 16.18
C THR A 119 22.59 -15.80 16.47
N SER A 120 22.10 -16.19 17.65
CA SER A 120 20.80 -15.80 18.18
C SER A 120 20.65 -14.27 18.30
N SER A 121 21.70 -13.55 18.72
CA SER A 121 21.69 -12.08 18.81
C SER A 121 21.62 -11.42 17.43
N ILE A 122 22.36 -11.93 16.45
CA ILE A 122 22.35 -11.43 15.07
C ILE A 122 20.96 -11.59 14.48
N TYR A 123 20.37 -12.79 14.61
CA TYR A 123 19.04 -13.07 14.05
C TYR A 123 17.94 -12.32 14.77
N GLY A 124 18.01 -12.23 16.10
CA GLY A 124 17.09 -11.42 16.89
C GLY A 124 17.15 -9.94 16.48
N GLY A 125 18.36 -9.42 16.26
CA GLY A 125 18.56 -8.06 15.78
C GLY A 125 17.99 -7.85 14.39
N LEU A 126 18.32 -8.71 13.42
CA LEU A 126 17.76 -8.64 12.07
C LEU A 126 16.23 -8.60 12.10
N LEU A 127 15.57 -9.53 12.78
CA LEU A 127 14.11 -9.60 12.83
C LEU A 127 13.48 -8.38 13.51
N LEU A 128 14.11 -7.87 14.57
CA LEU A 128 13.66 -6.65 15.22
C LEU A 128 13.77 -5.45 14.26
N GLY A 129 14.91 -5.29 13.58
CA GLY A 129 15.09 -4.22 12.61
C GLY A 129 14.16 -4.32 11.42
N MET A 130 13.86 -5.53 10.94
CA MET A 130 12.87 -5.78 9.88
C MET A 130 11.48 -5.31 10.32
N ALA A 131 11.04 -5.72 11.51
CA ALA A 131 9.74 -5.30 12.04
C ALA A 131 9.65 -3.76 12.19
N VAL A 132 10.71 -3.11 12.68
CA VAL A 132 10.75 -1.65 12.82
C VAL A 132 10.76 -0.96 11.45
N ALA A 133 11.54 -1.46 10.49
CA ALA A 133 11.60 -0.93 9.13
C ALA A 133 10.23 -0.98 8.45
N THR A 134 9.59 -2.15 8.42
CA THR A 134 8.25 -2.33 7.84
C THR A 134 7.21 -1.43 8.53
N THR A 135 7.29 -1.26 9.85
CA THR A 135 6.38 -0.37 10.60
C THR A 135 6.56 1.09 10.20
N ILE A 136 7.81 1.57 10.15
CA ILE A 136 8.11 2.95 9.74
C ILE A 136 7.69 3.18 8.30
N ASP A 137 7.93 2.22 7.41
CA ASP A 137 7.56 2.34 5.99
C ASP A 137 6.04 2.42 5.80
N ALA A 138 5.31 1.51 6.43
CA ALA A 138 3.85 1.46 6.41
C ALA A 138 3.22 2.74 6.98
N LEU A 139 3.78 3.33 8.04
CA LEU A 139 3.20 4.50 8.71
C LEU A 139 3.68 5.84 8.11
N ALA A 140 4.93 5.94 7.71
CA ALA A 140 5.50 7.20 7.25
C ALA A 140 5.40 7.35 5.72
N LEU A 141 5.52 6.27 4.97
CA LEU A 141 5.70 6.31 3.53
C LEU A 141 4.47 5.81 2.76
N ALA A 142 3.63 4.92 3.31
CA ALA A 142 2.49 4.32 2.58
C ALA A 142 1.22 5.17 2.46
N HIS A 143 1.37 6.49 2.28
CA HIS A 143 0.27 7.44 2.16
C HIS A 143 0.33 8.22 0.85
N GLU A 144 -0.75 8.20 0.09
CA GLU A 144 -0.94 9.01 -1.11
C GLU A 144 -2.00 10.07 -0.89
N ALA A 145 -1.74 11.28 -1.39
CA ALA A 145 -2.77 12.27 -1.56
C ALA A 145 -3.82 11.70 -2.53
N GLU A 146 -5.10 11.71 -2.18
CA GLU A 146 -6.15 11.31 -3.12
C GLU A 146 -6.04 12.25 -4.31
N ARG A 147 -5.63 11.70 -5.45
CA ARG A 147 -5.59 12.44 -6.69
C ARG A 147 -7.02 12.95 -6.88
N PRO A 148 -7.25 14.28 -7.02
CA PRO A 148 -8.59 14.80 -7.22
C PRO A 148 -9.20 13.99 -8.34
N ALA A 149 -10.34 13.35 -8.07
CA ALA A 149 -11.03 12.52 -9.05
C ALA A 149 -11.02 13.33 -10.33
N ARG A 150 -10.26 12.87 -11.34
CA ARG A 150 -10.05 13.63 -12.57
C ARG A 150 -11.45 13.94 -13.03
N THR A 151 -11.87 15.19 -12.92
CA THR A 151 -13.25 15.57 -13.19
C THR A 151 -13.45 15.08 -14.60
N ALA A 152 -14.26 14.02 -14.75
CA ALA A 152 -14.51 13.46 -16.06
C ALA A 152 -14.91 14.67 -16.89
N PRO A 153 -14.22 14.97 -18.01
CA PRO A 153 -14.52 16.16 -18.79
C PRO A 153 -16.02 16.12 -18.98
N ALA A 154 -16.72 17.13 -18.41
CA ALA A 154 -18.17 17.08 -18.23
C ALA A 154 -18.73 16.54 -19.51
N SER A 155 -19.25 15.29 -19.48
CA SER A 155 -19.48 14.51 -20.69
C SER A 155 -20.18 15.45 -21.65
N ALA A 156 -19.48 15.84 -22.73
CA ALA A 156 -20.08 16.75 -23.70
C ALA A 156 -21.43 16.12 -24.01
N PRO A 157 -22.55 16.88 -23.92
CA PRO A 157 -23.88 16.32 -24.08
C PRO A 157 -23.82 15.34 -25.25
N GLY A 158 -24.02 14.05 -24.95
CA GLY A 158 -23.90 13.03 -25.98
C GLY A 158 -24.73 13.49 -27.16
N PRO A 159 -24.30 13.26 -28.42
CA PRO A 159 -25.11 13.60 -29.57
C PRO A 159 -26.51 13.09 -29.27
N ALA A 160 -27.49 14.02 -29.29
CA ALA A 160 -28.87 13.69 -28.99
C ALA A 160 -29.20 12.43 -29.82
N PRO A 161 -29.82 11.40 -29.21
CA PRO A 161 -30.12 10.17 -29.93
C PRO A 161 -30.78 10.56 -31.25
N ALA A 162 -30.20 10.09 -32.36
CA ALA A 162 -30.81 10.32 -33.66
C ALA A 162 -32.27 9.83 -33.56
N PRO A 163 -33.25 10.61 -34.04
CA PRO A 163 -34.64 10.20 -34.00
C PRO A 163 -34.75 8.82 -34.63
N ALA A 164 -35.51 7.92 -34.00
CA ALA A 164 -35.64 6.58 -34.51
C ALA A 164 -36.25 6.63 -35.92
N PRO A 165 -35.81 5.81 -36.89
CA PRO A 165 -36.27 5.90 -38.29
C PRO A 165 -37.76 5.64 -38.48
N TRP A 166 -38.46 5.17 -37.44
CA TRP A 166 -39.90 4.96 -37.43
C TRP A 166 -40.69 6.07 -36.72
N GLU A 167 -40.03 7.04 -36.08
CA GLU A 167 -40.65 8.31 -35.69
C GLU A 167 -40.81 9.18 -36.93
N THR A 168 -41.65 8.72 -37.86
CA THR A 168 -42.39 9.63 -38.71
C THR A 168 -43.21 10.51 -37.79
N VAL A 169 -42.67 11.69 -37.48
CA VAL A 169 -43.48 12.85 -37.09
C VAL A 169 -44.45 13.05 -38.23
N THR A 170 -45.59 12.36 -38.18
CA THR A 170 -46.75 12.77 -38.95
C THR A 170 -47.04 14.17 -38.44
N PRO A 171 -47.03 15.20 -39.29
CA PRO A 171 -47.49 16.51 -38.89
C PRO A 171 -48.94 16.34 -38.45
N VAL A 172 -49.15 16.17 -37.15
CA VAL A 172 -50.47 16.17 -36.53
C VAL A 172 -50.98 17.58 -36.73
N GLY A 173 -51.87 17.71 -37.70
CA GLY A 173 -52.81 18.80 -37.79
C GLY A 173 -52.21 20.12 -38.27
N TRP A 174 -52.14 20.27 -39.58
CA TRP A 174 -52.68 21.49 -40.19
C TRP A 174 -54.20 21.53 -39.89
N ILE A 175 -54.56 21.83 -38.64
CA ILE A 175 -55.87 22.40 -38.38
C ILE A 175 -55.68 23.87 -38.70
N SER A 176 -56.03 24.23 -39.92
CA SER A 176 -56.44 25.59 -40.23
C SER A 176 -57.83 25.79 -39.60
N PRO A 177 -57.98 26.71 -38.64
CA PRO A 177 -59.19 27.49 -38.58
C PRO A 177 -58.80 28.92 -38.90
N GLY A 178 -59.01 29.28 -40.16
CA GLY A 178 -59.53 30.61 -40.42
C GLY A 178 -60.86 30.73 -39.67
N ALA A 179 -60.82 31.38 -38.52
CA ALA A 179 -61.98 31.95 -37.87
C ALA A 179 -61.44 33.11 -37.04
N GLY A 180 -61.58 34.30 -37.60
CA GLY A 180 -61.07 35.52 -37.03
C GLY A 180 -61.57 35.76 -35.61
N PHE A 181 -60.73 36.41 -34.81
CA PHE A 181 -61.23 37.24 -33.73
C PHE A 181 -60.93 38.70 -34.07
N VAL A 182 -61.99 39.32 -34.57
CA VAL A 182 -62.19 40.76 -34.65
C VAL A 182 -62.27 41.31 -33.23
N GLY A 183 -61.43 42.30 -32.92
CA GLY A 183 -61.81 43.53 -32.21
C GLY A 183 -62.21 43.46 -30.74
N LEU A 184 -61.54 44.30 -29.94
CA LEU A 184 -62.08 45.26 -28.92
C LEU A 184 -60.88 45.60 -28.01
N SER A 185 -60.23 46.76 -28.12
CA SER A 185 -60.71 48.11 -27.77
C SER A 185 -61.14 48.21 -26.29
N GLY A 186 -60.37 48.93 -25.48
CA GLY A 186 -60.76 49.40 -24.14
C GLY A 186 -59.57 49.36 -23.19
N ALA A 187 -58.84 50.46 -22.98
CA ALA A 187 -59.16 51.54 -22.04
C ALA A 187 -59.28 51.04 -20.60
N PHE A 188 -58.22 51.16 -19.80
CA PHE A 188 -58.01 52.14 -18.73
C PHE A 188 -56.66 51.87 -18.04
#